data_AF-A0A3B0CAP3-F1
#
_entry.id   AF-A0A3B0CAP3-F1
#
_cell.length_a   1.000
_cell.length_b   1.000
_cell.length_c   1.000
_cell.angle_alpha   90.00
_cell.angle_beta   90.00
_cell.angle_gamma   90.00
#
_symmetry.space_group_name_H-M   'P 1'
#
loop_
_entity.id
_entity.type
_entity.pdbx_description
1 polymer ?
#
loop_
_entity_poly.entity_id
_entity_poly.type
_entity_poly.pdbx_seq_one_letter_code
_entity_poly.pdbx_strand_id
1 'polypeptide(L)' 'MTTYIAQFTAKHRLIQIEQNSIFTWRQEGGEIDESLLEDKIKRESSIHFYRMVSGGSYEIAAEDISITTWKVQPFSG' A
#
# COMPACT_ATOMS: atom_id res chain seq x y z
N MET A 1 1.62 16.11 14.46
CA MET A 1 1.92 15.34 13.24
C MET A 1 2.84 14.18 13.62
N THR A 2 2.38 12.95 13.43
CA THR A 2 3.09 11.73 13.83
C THR A 2 3.43 10.92 12.58
N THR A 3 4.64 10.37 12.52
CA THR A 3 5.01 9.42 11.47
C THR A 3 4.58 8.03 11.89
N TYR A 4 3.99 7.28 10.97
CA TYR A 4 3.58 5.89 11.17
C TYR A 4 4.31 4.99 10.18
N ILE A 5 4.40 3.72 10.55
CA ILE A 5 4.95 2.64 9.73
C ILE A 5 3.93 1.49 9.70
N ALA A 6 3.68 0.95 8.52
CA ALA A 6 2.84 -0.21 8.31
C ALA A 6 3.58 -1.30 7.53
N GLN A 7 3.44 -2.55 7.98
CA GLN A 7 3.73 -3.71 7.16
C GLN A 7 2.48 -4.09 6.38
N PHE A 8 2.62 -4.30 5.07
CA PHE A 8 1.50 -4.70 4.23
C PHE A 8 1.91 -5.74 3.17
N THR A 9 0.92 -6.48 2.71
CA THR A 9 0.99 -7.27 1.48
C THR A 9 -0.03 -6.76 0.48
N ALA A 10 0.36 -6.56 -0.78
CA ALA A 10 -0.55 -6.28 -1.87
C ALA A 10 -0.63 -7.44 -2.85
N LYS A 11 -1.84 -7.70 -3.36
CA LYS A 11 -2.12 -8.72 -4.37
C LYS A 11 -2.92 -8.10 -5.50
N HIS A 12 -2.48 -8.31 -6.74
CA HIS A 12 -3.26 -7.98 -7.91
C HIS A 12 -4.10 -9.19 -8.34
N ARG A 13 -5.32 -8.93 -8.82
CA ARG A 13 -6.25 -9.97 -9.32
C ARG A 13 -5.68 -10.89 -10.41
N LEU A 14 -4.78 -10.40 -11.26
CA LEU A 14 -4.29 -11.10 -12.46
C LEU A 14 -2.78 -11.34 -12.42
N ILE A 15 -2.01 -10.39 -11.87
CA ILE A 15 -0.56 -10.50 -11.78
C ILE A 15 -0.22 -11.42 -10.60
N GLN A 16 0.35 -12.58 -10.88
CA GLN A 16 0.74 -13.59 -9.87
C GLN A 16 2.03 -13.23 -9.11
N ILE A 17 2.13 -11.98 -8.67
CA ILE A 17 3.24 -11.45 -7.86
C ILE A 17 2.64 -10.77 -6.64
N GLU A 18 3.12 -11.14 -5.45
CA GLU A 18 2.76 -10.49 -4.20
C GLU A 18 3.79 -9.41 -3.86
N GLN A 19 3.32 -8.21 -3.54
CA GLN A 19 4.18 -7.17 -2.98
C GLN A 19 4.15 -7.29 -1.45
N ASN A 20 5.24 -7.76 -0.84
CA ASN A 20 5.42 -7.69 0.61
C ASN A 20 6.35 -6.52 0.95
N SER A 21 5.85 -5.53 1.67
CA SER A 21 6.58 -4.28 1.85
C SER A 21 6.19 -3.50 3.11
N ILE A 22 6.88 -2.38 3.28
CA ILE A 22 6.69 -1.43 4.37
C ILE A 22 6.24 -0.09 3.78
N PHE A 23 5.27 0.55 4.40
CA PHE A 23 4.80 1.88 4.05
C PHE A 23 4.95 2.83 5.22
N THR A 24 5.55 4.01 4.99
CA THR A 24 5.65 5.07 5.99
C THR A 24 4.89 6.30 5.53
N TRP A 25 4.17 6.94 6.45
CA TRP A 25 3.44 8.18 6.17
C TRP A 25 3.36 9.06 7.40
N ARG A 26 2.95 10.31 7.20
CA ARG A 26 2.66 11.26 8.28
C ARG A 26 1.16 11.55 8.30
N GLN A 27 0.57 11.62 9.48
CA GLN A 27 -0.79 12.12 9.68
C GLN A 27 -0.86 13.03 10.91
N GLU A 28 -1.85 13.91 10.92
CA GLU A 28 -2.26 14.58 12.16
C GLU A 28 -2.89 13.53 13.09
N GLY A 29 -2.68 13.66 14.40
CA GLY A 29 -3.02 12.60 15.36
C GLY A 29 -4.49 12.15 15.24
N GLY A 30 -4.75 10.90 15.62
CA GLY A 30 -6.07 10.29 15.47
C GLY A 30 -5.94 8.78 15.33
N GLU A 31 -7.09 8.11 15.28
CA GLU A 31 -7.15 6.69 14.94
C GLU A 31 -6.75 6.46 13.48
N ILE A 32 -6.22 5.28 13.21
CA ILE A 32 -5.81 4.90 11.86
C ILE A 32 -7.01 4.26 11.19
N ASP A 33 -7.56 4.94 10.20
CA ASP A 33 -8.58 4.37 9.33
C ASP A 33 -7.91 3.43 8.31
N GLU A 34 -8.21 2.15 8.42
CA GLU A 34 -7.63 1.11 7.58
C GLU A 34 -7.98 1.28 6.09
N SER A 35 -9.18 1.79 5.78
CA SER A 35 -9.61 2.00 4.39
C SER A 35 -8.83 3.15 3.76
N LEU A 36 -8.66 4.25 4.51
CA LEU A 36 -7.84 5.37 4.05
C LEU A 36 -6.36 4.99 3.90
N LEU A 37 -5.85 4.14 4.81
CA LEU A 37 -4.49 3.61 4.70
C LEU A 37 -4.33 2.70 3.47
N GLU A 38 -5.29 1.81 3.22
CA GLU A 38 -5.30 0.95 2.04
C GLU A 38 -5.28 1.78 0.74
N ASP A 39 -6.17 2.77 0.62
CA ASP A 39 -6.22 3.65 -0.56
C ASP A 39 -4.92 4.42 -0.76
N LYS A 40 -4.32 4.86 0.35
CA LYS A 40 -3.02 5.55 0.31
C LYS A 40 -1.91 4.62 -0.17
N ILE A 41 -1.84 3.38 0.34
CA ILE A 41 -0.88 2.36 -0.09
C ILE A 41 -1.07 2.02 -1.57
N LYS A 42 -2.31 1.85 -2.05
CA LYS A 42 -2.60 1.60 -3.47
C LYS A 42 -2.05 2.72 -4.35
N ARG A 43 -2.42 3.96 -4.03
CA ARG A 43 -2.07 5.16 -4.81
C ARG A 43 -0.58 5.44 -4.82
N GLU A 44 0.09 5.30 -3.68
CA GLU A 44 1.48 5.76 -3.51
C GLU A 44 2.52 4.64 -3.66
N SER A 45 2.10 3.37 -3.64
CA SER A 45 3.02 2.23 -3.72
C SER A 45 2.57 1.17 -4.73
N SER A 46 1.44 0.48 -4.48
CA SER A 46 1.15 -0.78 -5.17
C SER A 46 0.86 -0.63 -6.66
N ILE A 47 0.17 0.43 -7.09
CA ILE A 47 -0.04 0.70 -8.51
C ILE A 47 1.30 0.84 -9.24
N HIS A 48 2.25 1.56 -8.65
CA HIS A 48 3.57 1.77 -9.23
C HIS A 48 4.39 0.48 -9.30
N PHE A 49 4.34 -0.33 -8.23
CA PHE A 49 4.96 -1.65 -8.21
C PHE A 49 4.42 -2.54 -9.33
N TYR A 50 3.09 -2.65 -9.47
CA TYR A 50 2.48 -3.51 -10.48
C TYR A 50 2.70 -3.02 -11.92
N ARG A 51 2.70 -1.69 -12.14
CA ARG A 51 3.07 -1.11 -13.45
C ARG A 51 4.52 -1.45 -13.83
N MET A 52 5.42 -1.43 -12.85
CA MET A 52 6.82 -1.75 -13.06
C MET A 52 7.01 -3.23 -13.44
N VAL A 53 6.42 -4.16 -12.68
CA VAL A 53 6.62 -5.61 -12.92
C VAL A 53 5.83 -6.15 -14.11
N SER A 54 4.74 -5.50 -14.51
CA SER A 54 3.96 -5.88 -15.72
C SER A 54 4.53 -5.32 -17.02
N GLY A 55 5.61 -4.53 -16.97
CA GLY A 55 6.23 -3.94 -18.14
C GLY A 55 5.33 -2.98 -18.92
N GLY A 56 4.34 -2.37 -18.26
CA GLY A 56 3.41 -1.40 -18.87
C GLY A 56 2.46 -1.97 -19.93
N SER A 57 2.38 -3.30 -20.08
CA SER A 57 1.55 -3.95 -21.10
C SER A 57 0.06 -3.97 -20.77
N TYR A 58 -0.32 -3.61 -19.54
CA TYR A 58 -1.69 -3.63 -19.06
C TYR A 58 -1.98 -2.39 -18.20
N GLU A 59 -3.22 -1.93 -18.26
CA GLU A 59 -3.72 -0.92 -17.34
C GLU A 59 -3.83 -1.54 -15.94
N ILE A 60 -3.19 -0.90 -14.97
CA ILE A 60 -3.25 -1.29 -13.56
C ILE A 60 -4.20 -0.33 -12.86
N ALA A 61 -5.36 -0.85 -12.48
CA ALA A 61 -6.40 -0.13 -11.75
C ALA A 61 -6.31 -0.42 -10.25
N ALA A 62 -6.77 0.51 -9.41
CA ALA A 62 -6.66 0.38 -7.96
C ALA A 62 -7.59 -0.71 -7.43
N GLU A 63 -8.73 -0.89 -8.10
CA GLU A 63 -9.78 -1.87 -7.76
C GLU A 63 -9.31 -3.31 -7.96
N ASP A 64 -8.33 -3.52 -8.84
CA ASP A 64 -7.72 -4.84 -9.09
C ASP A 64 -6.66 -5.21 -8.04
N ILE A 65 -6.34 -4.31 -7.12
CA ILE A 65 -5.33 -4.50 -6.07
C ILE A 65 -6.04 -4.61 -4.72
N SER A 66 -5.74 -5.68 -3.98
CA SER A 66 -6.16 -5.84 -2.59
C SER A 66 -4.97 -5.63 -1.66
N ILE A 67 -5.14 -4.82 -0.62
CA ILE A 67 -4.13 -4.61 0.42
C ILE A 67 -4.51 -5.38 1.67
N THR A 68 -3.52 -5.97 2.33
CA THR A 68 -3.66 -6.51 3.68
C THR A 68 -2.60 -5.88 4.55
N THR A 69 -3.03 -5.08 5.53
CA THR A 69 -2.14 -4.47 6.51
C THR A 69 -2.00 -5.40 7.71
N TRP A 70 -0.77 -5.75 8.06
CA TRP A 70 -0.49 -6.73 9.13
C TRP A 70 -0.20 -6.07 10.47
N LYS A 71 0.54 -4.96 10.43
CA LYS A 71 0.97 -4.25 11.62
C LYS A 71 1.09 -2.78 11.30
N VAL A 72 0.62 -1.94 12.22
CA VAL A 72 0.76 -0.50 12.16
C VAL A 72 1.22 0.02 13.51
N GLN A 73 2.18 0.94 13.52
CA GLN A 73 2.66 1.58 14.75
C GLN A 73 3.25 2.97 14.47
N PRO A 74 3.33 3.85 15.49
CA PRO A 74 4.14 5.05 15.40
C PRO A 74 5.60 4.72 15.07
N PHE A 75 6.23 5.58 14.28
CA PHE A 75 7.61 5.42 13.83
C PHE A 75 8.40 6.70 14.09
N SER A 76 9.54 6.60 14.76
CA SER A 76 10.36 7.74 15.15
C SER A 76 11.52 8.04 14.18
N GLY A 77 11.75 7.20 13.17
CA GLY A 77 12.97 7.27 12.36
C GLY A 77 14.12 6.55 13.04
#